data_AF-A0AAD8D0Z8-F1
#
_entry.id   AF-A0AAD8D0Z8-F1
#
_cell.length_a   1.000
_cell.length_b   1.000
_cell.length_c   1.000
_cell.angle_alpha   90.00
_cell.angle_beta   90.00
_cell.angle_gamma   90.00
#
_symmetry.space_group_name_H-M   'P 1'
#
loop_
_entity.id
_entity.type
_entity.pdbx_description
1 polymer ?
#
loop_
_entity_poly.entity_id
_entity_poly.type
_entity_poly.pdbx_seq_one_letter_code
_entity_poly.pdbx_strand_id
1 'polypeptide(L)'
;MAATVEELYRNYGVLADAKDDISQHKDAYQGILDGVKGGPKEKRLAAQFIPKFFKSFPELADAAINAQLDLCEDEDVSIRRQAIKELPQFATGENLPRIADILTQLLQSDDSAEFNLVNIALLSIFKMDAKGTLGGLFTQILQGEDIVRERAVKFLSSKMKTLPDEVMTKEVEDYIFTESKKVLEDVTGEEFVVFMKILSGLKNLQTVSGRQQLVQLVAEQAFLEQHLNPADADSVDRLLQCTRQAVPLFSKNVHSTRFVTYFCEHALPNLSTLTSPVAELDIQLEVLKLLAEMSPFCGDMEKLEVNLTKLFDKLLEYMPLPPEEAENGENSGSEEPKLQFSYVECLLFGFHQLGKKLPDFLTDKLNAERLKDFKIRLQYFARGLQVYIRQLRAALQGKTGVALKTDENKIKVVALKITNNINVLIKDLFHNPPSYKSTVTLSWKPVQKAEAAGQKRSTSEDTTSSSPSKKPALLPKRDARQIYNPPSGKYSGNIGDFSYEQRGGFRGGRGRGWGGRGNRSRGRIY
;
A
#
# COMPACT_ATOMS: atom_id res chain seq x y z
N MET A 1 -53.73 0.74 25.18
CA MET A 1 -53.15 -0.43 25.87
C MET A 1 -51.88 -0.82 25.12
N ALA A 2 -50.89 -1.43 25.77
CA ALA A 2 -49.74 -1.98 25.05
C ALA A 2 -50.19 -3.20 24.22
N ALA A 3 -49.70 -3.32 22.98
CA ALA A 3 -49.99 -4.48 22.14
C ALA A 3 -49.42 -5.76 22.76
N THR A 4 -50.12 -6.89 22.61
CA THR A 4 -49.68 -8.19 23.13
C THR A 4 -48.97 -9.02 22.05
N VAL A 5 -48.16 -10.00 22.43
CA VAL A 5 -47.54 -10.97 21.49
C VAL A 5 -48.58 -11.63 20.57
N GLU A 6 -49.73 -12.02 21.09
CA GLU A 6 -50.81 -12.67 20.32
C GLU A 6 -51.41 -11.70 19.29
N GLU A 7 -51.64 -10.45 19.68
CA GLU A 7 -52.11 -9.38 18.79
C GLU A 7 -51.10 -9.05 17.69
N LEU A 8 -49.80 -8.99 18.02
CA LEU A 8 -48.74 -8.79 17.03
C LEU A 8 -48.68 -9.93 15.99
N TYR A 9 -48.83 -11.19 16.42
CA TYR A 9 -48.91 -12.32 15.48
C TYR A 9 -50.19 -12.31 14.64
N ARG A 10 -51.34 -11.93 15.22
CA ARG A 10 -52.61 -11.76 14.48
C ARG A 10 -52.46 -10.70 13.39
N ASN A 11 -51.94 -9.53 13.74
CA ASN A 11 -51.75 -8.42 12.81
C ASN A 11 -50.72 -8.76 11.73
N TYR A 12 -49.62 -9.45 12.09
CA TYR A 12 -48.67 -10.00 11.11
C TYR A 12 -49.34 -10.97 10.12
N GLY A 13 -50.23 -11.85 10.61
CA GLY A 13 -50.98 -12.79 9.78
C GLY A 13 -51.84 -12.06 8.75
N VAL A 14 -52.64 -11.07 9.19
CA VAL A 14 -53.44 -10.21 8.31
C VAL A 14 -52.59 -9.59 7.20
N LEU A 15 -51.44 -8.99 7.53
CA LEU A 15 -50.56 -8.38 6.54
C LEU A 15 -49.88 -9.39 5.60
N ALA A 16 -49.52 -10.58 6.10
CA ALA A 16 -48.89 -11.63 5.30
C ALA A 16 -49.88 -12.28 4.31
N ASP A 17 -51.14 -12.45 4.72
CA ASP A 17 -52.17 -13.13 3.93
C ASP A 17 -52.85 -12.20 2.91
N ALA A 18 -52.84 -10.88 3.15
CA ALA A 18 -53.48 -9.86 2.29
C ALA A 18 -52.88 -9.72 0.88
N LYS A 19 -51.62 -10.15 0.66
CA LYS A 19 -50.92 -10.09 -0.65
C LYS A 19 -50.98 -8.69 -1.29
N ASP A 20 -51.73 -8.54 -2.38
CA ASP A 20 -51.83 -7.31 -3.15
C ASP A 20 -52.68 -6.24 -2.44
N ASP A 21 -53.62 -6.67 -1.58
CA ASP A 21 -54.49 -5.79 -0.78
C ASP A 21 -53.85 -5.31 0.54
N ILE A 22 -52.57 -5.62 0.77
CA ILE A 22 -51.85 -5.28 2.02
C ILE A 22 -51.96 -3.79 2.40
N SER A 23 -51.96 -2.89 1.41
CA SER A 23 -52.09 -1.43 1.62
C SER A 23 -53.41 -1.02 2.29
N GLN A 24 -54.46 -1.84 2.20
CA GLN A 24 -55.75 -1.58 2.84
C GLN A 24 -55.71 -1.82 4.36
N HIS A 25 -54.73 -2.58 4.86
CA HIS A 25 -54.62 -3.02 6.27
C HIS A 25 -53.70 -2.12 7.11
N LYS A 26 -53.85 -0.81 6.96
CA LYS A 26 -53.09 0.22 7.70
C LYS A 26 -53.21 0.06 9.22
N ASP A 27 -54.39 -0.32 9.69
CA ASP A 27 -54.72 -0.57 11.10
C ASP A 27 -53.89 -1.72 11.69
N ALA A 28 -53.72 -2.82 10.95
CA ALA A 28 -52.89 -3.94 11.35
C ALA A 28 -51.40 -3.54 11.44
N TYR A 29 -50.91 -2.71 10.49
CA TYR A 29 -49.54 -2.20 10.55
C TYR A 29 -49.35 -1.21 11.70
N GLN A 30 -50.30 -0.30 11.95
CA GLN A 30 -50.28 0.58 13.12
C GLN A 30 -50.23 -0.21 14.43
N GLY A 31 -51.02 -1.29 14.54
CA GLY A 31 -50.95 -2.20 15.70
C GLY A 31 -49.62 -2.94 15.86
N ILE A 32 -48.83 -3.09 14.79
CA ILE A 32 -47.44 -3.56 14.84
C ILE A 32 -46.49 -2.46 15.32
N LEU A 33 -46.67 -1.21 14.84
CA LEU A 33 -45.89 -0.06 15.33
C LEU A 33 -46.07 0.14 16.85
N ASP A 34 -47.29 -0.02 17.37
CA ASP A 34 -47.57 0.08 18.81
C ASP A 34 -46.90 -1.03 19.65
N GLY A 35 -46.36 -2.08 19.03
CA GLY A 35 -45.56 -3.12 19.69
C GLY A 35 -44.29 -2.62 20.37
N VAL A 36 -43.74 -1.46 19.94
CA VAL A 36 -42.53 -0.87 20.57
C VAL A 36 -42.79 -0.37 21.99
N LYS A 37 -44.06 -0.14 22.35
CA LYS A 37 -44.50 0.25 23.70
C LYS A 37 -44.76 -0.96 24.61
N GLY A 38 -44.53 -2.17 24.11
CA GLY A 38 -44.72 -3.43 24.85
C GLY A 38 -43.50 -3.85 25.67
N GLY A 39 -43.54 -5.09 26.17
CA GLY A 39 -42.43 -5.71 26.88
C GLY A 39 -41.35 -6.26 25.94
N PRO A 40 -40.31 -6.94 26.48
CA PRO A 40 -39.18 -7.40 25.68
C PRO A 40 -39.53 -8.41 24.57
N LYS A 41 -40.64 -9.16 24.71
CA LYS A 41 -41.08 -10.10 23.68
C LYS A 41 -41.79 -9.38 22.53
N GLU A 42 -42.64 -8.44 22.89
CA GLU A 42 -43.42 -7.59 22.00
C GLU A 42 -42.47 -6.72 21.14
N LYS A 43 -41.54 -6.02 21.79
CA LYS A 43 -40.48 -5.23 21.14
C LYS A 43 -39.62 -6.06 20.18
N ARG A 44 -39.23 -7.29 20.56
CA ARG A 44 -38.45 -8.19 19.68
C ARG A 44 -39.24 -8.65 18.44
N LEU A 45 -40.57 -8.75 18.52
CA LEU A 45 -41.42 -9.01 17.36
C LEU A 45 -41.60 -7.75 16.51
N ALA A 46 -41.86 -6.60 17.13
CA ALA A 46 -41.95 -5.31 16.45
C ALA A 46 -40.69 -5.03 15.61
N ALA A 47 -39.49 -5.22 16.18
CA ALA A 47 -38.20 -5.08 15.50
C ALA A 47 -38.04 -5.88 14.20
N GLN A 48 -38.82 -6.97 14.03
CA GLN A 48 -38.85 -7.82 12.82
C GLN A 48 -40.05 -7.51 11.92
N PHE A 49 -41.19 -7.13 12.50
CA PHE A 49 -42.45 -6.97 11.77
C PHE A 49 -42.59 -5.58 11.14
N ILE A 50 -42.13 -4.52 11.82
CA ILE A 50 -42.09 -3.14 11.29
C ILE A 50 -41.33 -3.07 9.96
N PRO A 51 -40.05 -3.48 9.85
CA PRO A 51 -39.30 -3.41 8.59
C PRO A 51 -39.93 -4.22 7.46
N LYS A 52 -40.46 -5.42 7.78
CA LYS A 52 -40.95 -6.38 6.78
C LYS A 52 -42.06 -5.82 5.89
N PHE A 53 -42.95 -5.00 6.46
CA PHE A 53 -44.11 -4.45 5.74
C PHE A 53 -43.97 -2.95 5.42
N PHE A 54 -42.88 -2.31 5.83
CA PHE A 54 -42.61 -0.87 5.67
C PHE A 54 -42.93 -0.32 4.28
N LYS A 55 -42.47 -1.00 3.23
CA LYS A 55 -42.62 -0.57 1.82
C LYS A 55 -44.09 -0.50 1.35
N SER A 56 -45.01 -1.15 2.05
CA SER A 56 -46.44 -1.15 1.72
C SER A 56 -47.21 0.02 2.31
N PHE A 57 -46.61 0.79 3.22
CA PHE A 57 -47.28 1.85 3.99
C PHE A 57 -46.49 3.17 3.98
N PRO A 58 -46.32 3.83 2.81
CA PRO A 58 -45.54 5.07 2.69
C PRO A 58 -46.07 6.20 3.58
N GLU A 59 -47.39 6.25 3.78
CA GLU A 59 -48.09 7.17 4.68
C GLU A 59 -47.85 6.95 6.19
N LEU A 60 -47.14 5.87 6.57
CA LEU A 60 -46.68 5.61 7.93
C LEU A 60 -45.14 5.54 8.01
N ALA A 61 -44.43 5.96 6.96
CA ALA A 61 -42.98 5.79 6.87
C ALA A 61 -42.21 6.45 8.03
N ASP A 62 -42.52 7.71 8.36
CA ASP A 62 -41.87 8.42 9.48
C ASP A 62 -42.15 7.74 10.83
N ALA A 63 -43.39 7.30 11.05
CA ALA A 63 -43.79 6.62 12.27
C ALA A 63 -43.09 5.26 12.42
N ALA A 64 -42.96 4.52 11.31
CA ALA A 64 -42.27 3.23 11.27
C ALA A 64 -40.76 3.36 11.46
N ILE A 65 -40.13 4.38 10.86
CA ILE A 65 -38.71 4.69 11.08
C ILE A 65 -38.50 5.05 12.55
N ASN A 66 -39.23 6.03 13.09
CA ASN A 66 -39.07 6.45 14.49
C ASN A 66 -39.27 5.27 15.47
N ALA A 67 -40.31 4.44 15.26
CA ALA A 67 -40.52 3.25 16.07
C ALA A 67 -39.37 2.23 15.98
N GLN A 68 -38.72 2.07 14.81
CA GLN A 68 -37.53 1.23 14.71
C GLN A 68 -36.31 1.86 15.40
N LEU A 69 -36.20 3.19 15.42
CA LEU A 69 -35.11 3.91 16.10
C LEU A 69 -35.25 3.82 17.63
N ASP A 70 -36.46 3.94 18.18
CA ASP A 70 -36.74 3.68 19.59
C ASP A 70 -36.24 2.28 20.02
N LEU A 71 -36.35 1.28 19.13
CA LEU A 71 -35.84 -0.08 19.35
C LEU A 71 -34.32 -0.21 19.14
N CYS A 72 -33.69 0.68 18.38
CA CYS A 72 -32.24 0.75 18.24
C CYS A 72 -31.57 1.38 19.47
N GLU A 73 -32.31 2.06 20.33
CA GLU A 73 -31.86 2.67 21.59
C GLU A 73 -32.32 1.89 22.84
N ASP A 74 -32.96 0.73 22.67
CA ASP A 74 -33.50 -0.08 23.78
C ASP A 74 -32.43 -0.55 24.78
N GLU A 75 -32.79 -0.66 26.06
CA GLU A 75 -31.89 -1.15 27.11
C GLU A 75 -31.37 -2.58 26.83
N ASP A 76 -32.19 -3.46 26.24
CA ASP A 76 -31.80 -4.83 25.87
C ASP A 76 -31.03 -4.86 24.54
N VAL A 77 -29.72 -5.12 24.63
CA VAL A 77 -28.82 -5.34 23.48
C VAL A 77 -29.32 -6.38 22.48
N SER A 78 -30.16 -7.35 22.87
CA SER A 78 -30.79 -8.29 21.94
C SER A 78 -31.91 -7.67 21.10
N ILE A 79 -32.60 -6.66 21.63
CA ILE A 79 -33.61 -5.87 20.90
C ILE A 79 -32.89 -4.90 19.94
N ARG A 80 -31.91 -4.12 20.43
CA ARG A 80 -31.10 -3.23 19.57
C ARG A 80 -30.49 -3.96 18.39
N ARG A 81 -29.80 -5.09 18.62
CA ARG A 81 -29.22 -5.91 17.55
C ARG A 81 -30.24 -6.40 16.53
N GLN A 82 -31.45 -6.76 16.97
CA GLN A 82 -32.52 -7.17 16.05
C GLN A 82 -33.08 -5.97 15.27
N ALA A 83 -33.18 -4.79 15.87
CA ALA A 83 -33.64 -3.59 15.19
C ALA A 83 -32.63 -3.08 14.16
N ILE A 84 -31.35 -2.97 14.56
CA ILE A 84 -30.20 -2.52 13.76
C ILE A 84 -30.01 -3.38 12.51
N LYS A 85 -30.13 -4.72 12.66
CA LYS A 85 -30.01 -5.67 11.55
C LYS A 85 -30.96 -5.36 10.39
N GLU A 86 -32.13 -4.82 10.69
CA GLU A 86 -33.20 -4.57 9.71
C GLU A 86 -33.26 -3.09 9.25
N LEU A 87 -32.44 -2.19 9.79
CA LEU A 87 -32.35 -0.79 9.34
C LEU A 87 -32.18 -0.62 7.81
N PRO A 88 -31.42 -1.46 7.08
CA PRO A 88 -31.33 -1.38 5.62
C PRO A 88 -32.68 -1.51 4.89
N GLN A 89 -33.73 -2.08 5.51
CA GLN A 89 -35.06 -2.16 4.88
C GLN A 89 -35.75 -0.80 4.77
N PHE A 90 -35.41 0.15 5.66
CA PHE A 90 -35.95 1.52 5.67
C PHE A 90 -35.17 2.47 4.76
N ALA A 91 -33.95 2.11 4.37
CA ALA A 91 -33.06 2.91 3.52
C ALA A 91 -33.53 2.94 2.05
N THR A 92 -34.70 3.52 1.81
CA THR A 92 -35.35 3.62 0.50
C THR A 92 -35.75 5.05 0.20
N GLY A 93 -35.58 5.48 -1.05
CA GLY A 93 -35.82 6.85 -1.47
C GLY A 93 -35.02 7.85 -0.62
N GLU A 94 -35.68 8.89 -0.15
CA GLU A 94 -35.09 9.99 0.61
C GLU A 94 -34.66 9.62 2.04
N ASN A 95 -35.04 8.42 2.53
CA ASN A 95 -34.68 7.96 3.88
C ASN A 95 -33.22 7.48 4.00
N LEU A 96 -32.57 7.12 2.89
CA LEU A 96 -31.25 6.47 2.95
C LEU A 96 -30.16 7.33 3.62
N PRO A 97 -30.04 8.65 3.36
CA PRO A 97 -29.08 9.51 4.07
C PRO A 97 -29.32 9.53 5.60
N ARG A 98 -30.59 9.57 6.04
CA ARG A 98 -30.95 9.53 7.47
C ARG A 98 -30.57 8.19 8.11
N ILE A 99 -30.83 7.07 7.44
CA ILE A 99 -30.44 5.73 7.93
C ILE A 99 -28.91 5.57 7.93
N ALA A 100 -28.19 6.14 6.95
CA ALA A 100 -26.74 6.12 6.88
C ALA A 100 -26.07 6.91 8.02
N ASP A 101 -26.61 8.08 8.34
CA ASP A 101 -26.15 8.91 9.46
C ASP A 101 -26.30 8.15 10.79
N ILE A 102 -27.49 7.61 11.08
CA ILE A 102 -27.80 6.85 12.29
C ILE A 102 -26.92 5.59 12.40
N LEU A 103 -26.79 4.82 11.32
CA LEU A 103 -25.88 3.66 11.30
C LEU A 103 -24.42 4.07 11.51
N THR A 104 -24.03 5.28 11.14
CA THR A 104 -22.68 5.79 11.42
C THR A 104 -22.53 6.13 12.90
N GLN A 105 -23.51 6.81 13.52
CA GLN A 105 -23.53 7.08 14.96
C GLN A 105 -23.43 5.78 15.78
N LEU A 106 -24.13 4.73 15.38
CA LEU A 106 -24.12 3.41 16.04
C LEU A 106 -22.76 2.66 15.94
N LEU A 107 -21.80 3.12 15.13
CA LEU A 107 -20.44 2.54 15.11
C LEU A 107 -19.66 2.76 16.42
N GLN A 108 -20.13 3.67 17.29
CA GLN A 108 -19.55 3.89 18.62
C GLN A 108 -19.80 2.72 19.58
N SER A 109 -20.75 1.83 19.29
CA SER A 109 -21.12 0.72 20.18
C SER A 109 -19.92 -0.17 20.56
N ASP A 110 -19.83 -0.50 21.84
CA ASP A 110 -18.81 -1.39 22.39
C ASP A 110 -19.25 -2.86 22.47
N ASP A 111 -20.54 -3.17 22.25
CA ASP A 111 -20.94 -4.57 22.05
C ASP A 111 -20.45 -5.07 20.70
N SER A 112 -19.53 -6.03 20.73
CA SER A 112 -18.90 -6.56 19.52
C SER A 112 -19.89 -7.19 18.52
N ALA A 113 -21.05 -7.69 18.96
CA ALA A 113 -22.04 -8.26 18.04
C ALA A 113 -22.89 -7.16 17.39
N GLU A 114 -23.28 -6.14 18.15
CA GLU A 114 -23.95 -4.92 17.69
C GLU A 114 -23.07 -4.16 16.70
N PHE A 115 -21.81 -3.87 17.05
CA PHE A 115 -20.83 -3.25 16.15
C PHE A 115 -20.70 -4.00 14.81
N ASN A 116 -20.63 -5.33 14.86
CA ASN A 116 -20.57 -6.15 13.64
C ASN A 116 -21.86 -6.04 12.80
N LEU A 117 -23.04 -5.97 13.43
CA LEU A 117 -24.31 -5.78 12.71
C LEU A 117 -24.42 -4.40 12.09
N VAL A 118 -23.98 -3.33 12.78
CA VAL A 118 -23.89 -1.98 12.22
C VAL A 118 -22.98 -1.96 10.98
N ASN A 119 -21.81 -2.61 11.04
CA ASN A 119 -20.91 -2.73 9.89
C ASN A 119 -21.55 -3.49 8.71
N ILE A 120 -22.34 -4.52 8.97
CA ILE A 120 -23.08 -5.27 7.94
C ILE A 120 -24.21 -4.41 7.34
N ALA A 121 -24.94 -3.67 8.17
CA ALA A 121 -26.02 -2.78 7.73
C ALA A 121 -25.49 -1.64 6.85
N LEU A 122 -24.40 -0.98 7.25
CA LEU A 122 -23.69 0.02 6.43
C LEU A 122 -23.25 -0.57 5.08
N LEU A 123 -22.63 -1.75 5.09
CA LEU A 123 -22.25 -2.44 3.83
C LEU A 123 -23.46 -2.85 2.96
N SER A 124 -24.63 -3.05 3.56
CA SER A 124 -25.87 -3.31 2.81
C SER A 124 -26.36 -2.04 2.12
N ILE A 125 -26.48 -0.92 2.84
CA ILE A 125 -26.97 0.33 2.26
C ILE A 125 -25.96 0.94 1.27
N PHE A 126 -24.65 0.73 1.46
CA PHE A 126 -23.61 1.13 0.50
C PHE A 126 -23.80 0.46 -0.87
N LYS A 127 -24.29 -0.79 -0.90
CA LYS A 127 -24.62 -1.51 -2.14
C LYS A 127 -25.94 -1.03 -2.78
N MET A 128 -26.79 -0.34 -2.03
CA MET A 128 -28.06 0.22 -2.51
C MET A 128 -27.84 1.64 -3.07
N ASP A 129 -27.16 2.50 -2.31
CA ASP A 129 -26.65 3.78 -2.76
C ASP A 129 -25.34 4.10 -2.02
N ALA A 130 -24.23 4.03 -2.75
CA ALA A 130 -22.91 4.35 -2.24
C ALA A 130 -22.77 5.84 -1.89
N LYS A 131 -23.33 6.77 -2.68
CA LYS A 131 -23.15 8.21 -2.46
C LYS A 131 -23.96 8.68 -1.25
N GLY A 132 -25.22 8.27 -1.13
CA GLY A 132 -26.03 8.56 0.06
C GLY A 132 -25.44 7.96 1.34
N THR A 133 -24.90 6.73 1.28
CA THR A 133 -24.22 6.11 2.42
C THR A 133 -22.94 6.86 2.82
N LEU A 134 -22.14 7.27 1.83
CA LEU A 134 -20.95 8.10 2.05
C LEU A 134 -21.31 9.50 2.57
N GLY A 135 -22.47 10.05 2.18
CA GLY A 135 -23.00 11.30 2.74
C GLY A 135 -23.18 11.24 4.25
N GLY A 136 -23.82 10.18 4.78
CA GLY A 136 -23.94 9.98 6.22
C GLY A 136 -22.58 9.79 6.91
N LEU A 137 -21.71 8.96 6.32
CA LEU A 137 -20.35 8.73 6.85
C LEU A 137 -19.52 10.02 6.93
N PHE A 138 -19.47 10.82 5.86
CA PHE A 138 -18.70 12.07 5.84
C PHE A 138 -19.34 13.19 6.67
N THR A 139 -20.68 13.22 6.80
CA THR A 139 -21.35 14.16 7.72
C THR A 139 -20.88 13.93 9.16
N GLN A 140 -20.89 12.68 9.63
CA GLN A 140 -20.39 12.35 10.98
C GLN A 140 -18.87 12.53 11.14
N ILE A 141 -18.08 12.35 10.08
CA ILE A 141 -16.63 12.65 10.13
C ILE A 141 -16.36 14.17 10.25
N LEU A 142 -17.18 15.01 9.61
CA LEU A 142 -16.99 16.47 9.59
C LEU A 142 -17.68 17.19 10.76
N GLN A 143 -18.75 16.63 11.33
CA GLN A 143 -19.66 17.31 12.26
C GLN A 143 -20.09 16.46 13.47
N GLY A 144 -19.76 15.17 13.49
CA GLY A 144 -20.09 14.26 14.58
C GLY A 144 -19.09 14.30 15.73
N GLU A 145 -19.33 13.44 16.73
CA GLU A 145 -18.45 13.30 17.89
C GLU A 145 -17.15 12.55 17.54
N ASP A 146 -16.05 12.86 18.23
CA ASP A 146 -14.71 12.28 17.99
C ASP A 146 -14.71 10.75 17.90
N ILE A 147 -15.47 10.08 18.77
CA ILE A 147 -15.60 8.61 18.78
C ILE A 147 -16.27 8.13 17.49
N VAL A 148 -17.34 8.78 17.06
CA VAL A 148 -18.05 8.44 15.82
C VAL A 148 -17.15 8.72 14.61
N ARG A 149 -16.43 9.85 14.59
CA ARG A 149 -15.44 10.20 13.57
C ARG A 149 -14.34 9.14 13.45
N GLU A 150 -13.69 8.74 14.54
CA GLU A 150 -12.66 7.68 14.53
C GLU A 150 -13.23 6.37 13.95
N ARG A 151 -14.41 5.95 14.42
CA ARG A 151 -15.04 4.70 13.99
C ARG A 151 -15.48 4.76 12.52
N ALA A 152 -15.94 5.89 12.01
CA ALA A 152 -16.29 6.11 10.61
C ALA A 152 -15.06 6.10 9.69
N VAL A 153 -13.98 6.81 10.04
CA VAL A 153 -12.70 6.78 9.32
C VAL A 153 -12.12 5.35 9.27
N LYS A 154 -12.23 4.61 10.39
CA LYS A 154 -11.84 3.19 10.51
C LYS A 154 -12.73 2.26 9.67
N PHE A 155 -14.03 2.54 9.56
CA PHE A 155 -14.94 1.84 8.64
C PHE A 155 -14.47 2.03 7.19
N LEU A 156 -14.25 3.26 6.73
CA LEU A 156 -13.74 3.55 5.38
C LEU A 156 -12.43 2.79 5.11
N SER A 157 -11.44 2.90 5.99
CA SER A 157 -10.12 2.27 5.84
C SER A 157 -10.12 0.73 5.84
N SER A 158 -11.12 0.10 6.44
CA SER A 158 -11.16 -1.36 6.63
C SER A 158 -12.20 -2.09 5.77
N LYS A 159 -13.34 -1.46 5.49
CA LYS A 159 -14.50 -2.07 4.83
C LYS A 159 -14.65 -1.73 3.36
N MET A 160 -14.23 -0.55 2.89
CA MET A 160 -14.38 -0.18 1.47
C MET A 160 -13.74 -1.20 0.52
N LYS A 161 -12.54 -1.70 0.86
CA LYS A 161 -11.83 -2.76 0.11
C LYS A 161 -12.55 -4.12 0.06
N THR A 162 -13.68 -4.27 0.74
CA THR A 162 -14.54 -5.48 0.72
C THR A 162 -15.77 -5.33 -0.17
N LEU A 163 -16.00 -4.12 -0.70
CA LEU A 163 -17.06 -3.85 -1.65
C LEU A 163 -16.69 -4.32 -3.07
N PRO A 164 -17.65 -4.83 -3.85
CA PRO A 164 -17.43 -5.14 -5.26
C PRO A 164 -17.09 -3.92 -6.11
N ASP A 165 -16.35 -4.18 -7.20
CA ASP A 165 -15.96 -3.20 -8.21
C ASP A 165 -17.13 -2.46 -8.88
N GLU A 166 -18.28 -3.13 -8.99
CA GLU A 166 -19.56 -2.59 -9.49
C GLU A 166 -20.15 -1.51 -8.57
N VAL A 167 -19.82 -1.53 -7.27
CA VAL A 167 -20.24 -0.51 -6.28
C VAL A 167 -19.22 0.62 -6.22
N MET A 168 -17.93 0.28 -6.25
CA MET A 168 -16.81 1.22 -6.26
C MET A 168 -16.59 1.81 -7.67
N THR A 169 -17.62 2.45 -8.21
CA THR A 169 -17.59 3.13 -9.50
C THR A 169 -16.70 4.38 -9.44
N LYS A 170 -16.26 4.87 -10.61
CA LYS A 170 -15.45 6.10 -10.69
C LYS A 170 -16.10 7.29 -9.98
N GLU A 171 -17.42 7.48 -10.13
CA GLU A 171 -18.12 8.59 -9.48
C GLU A 171 -18.16 8.48 -7.95
N VAL A 172 -18.12 7.25 -7.42
CA VAL A 172 -18.01 6.99 -5.98
C VAL A 172 -16.59 7.27 -5.51
N GLU A 173 -15.57 6.84 -6.25
CA GLU A 173 -14.17 7.18 -5.94
C GLU A 173 -13.89 8.69 -6.02
N ASP A 174 -14.43 9.38 -7.03
CA ASP A 174 -14.33 10.84 -7.20
C ASP A 174 -15.05 11.59 -6.05
N TYR A 175 -16.20 11.07 -5.57
CA TYR A 175 -16.90 11.61 -4.39
C TYR A 175 -16.10 11.44 -3.10
N ILE A 176 -15.56 10.22 -2.85
CA ILE A 176 -14.71 9.94 -1.69
C ILE A 176 -13.48 10.86 -1.67
N PHE A 177 -12.85 11.08 -2.82
CA PHE A 177 -11.73 12.01 -2.93
C PHE A 177 -12.15 13.45 -2.60
N THR A 178 -13.30 13.90 -3.12
CA THR A 178 -13.83 15.25 -2.88
C THR A 178 -14.15 15.50 -1.40
N GLU A 179 -14.85 14.58 -0.74
CA GLU A 179 -15.17 14.72 0.69
C GLU A 179 -13.93 14.54 1.58
N SER A 180 -13.03 13.61 1.26
CA SER A 180 -11.77 13.45 2.00
C SER A 180 -10.92 14.72 1.96
N LYS A 181 -10.93 15.47 0.85
CA LYS A 181 -10.22 16.76 0.78
C LYS A 181 -10.73 17.78 1.80
N LYS A 182 -12.03 17.82 2.10
CA LYS A 182 -12.59 18.69 3.14
C LYS A 182 -12.15 18.23 4.53
N VAL A 183 -12.15 16.91 4.77
CA VAL A 183 -11.68 16.37 6.04
C VAL A 183 -10.20 16.73 6.25
N LEU A 184 -9.37 16.58 5.22
CA LEU A 184 -7.94 16.90 5.24
C LEU A 184 -7.60 18.37 5.56
N GLU A 185 -8.56 19.30 5.56
CA GLU A 185 -8.36 20.67 6.05
C GLU A 185 -8.11 20.72 7.57
N ASP A 186 -8.64 19.76 8.31
CA ASP A 186 -8.42 19.57 9.76
C ASP A 186 -8.35 18.08 10.12
N VAL A 187 -7.13 17.54 10.14
CA VAL A 187 -6.80 16.15 10.50
C VAL A 187 -5.60 16.08 11.43
N THR A 188 -5.63 15.11 12.33
CA THR A 188 -4.43 14.67 13.05
C THR A 188 -3.45 13.95 12.12
N GLY A 189 -2.18 13.82 12.53
CA GLY A 189 -1.19 13.04 11.78
C GLY A 189 -1.58 11.57 11.61
N GLU A 190 -2.27 10.97 12.59
CA GLU A 190 -2.76 9.58 12.49
C GLU A 190 -3.89 9.45 11.46
N GLU A 191 -4.88 10.35 11.51
CA GLU A 191 -5.96 10.40 10.52
C GLU A 191 -5.41 10.62 9.11
N PHE A 192 -4.42 11.49 8.94
CA PHE A 192 -3.77 11.73 7.66
C PHE A 192 -3.20 10.44 7.05
N VAL A 193 -2.53 9.59 7.85
CA VAL A 193 -2.04 8.27 7.39
C VAL A 193 -3.21 7.36 6.98
N VAL A 194 -4.32 7.39 7.73
CA VAL A 194 -5.50 6.58 7.42
C VAL A 194 -6.19 7.05 6.12
N PHE A 195 -6.32 8.36 5.91
CA PHE A 195 -6.85 8.94 4.67
C PHE A 195 -5.94 8.69 3.47
N MET A 196 -4.62 8.85 3.61
CA MET A 196 -3.69 8.52 2.52
C MET A 196 -3.75 7.04 2.12
N LYS A 197 -4.01 6.14 3.06
CA LYS A 197 -4.27 4.72 2.80
C LYS A 197 -5.64 4.46 2.14
N ILE A 198 -6.69 5.20 2.51
CA ILE A 198 -8.00 5.14 1.84
C ILE A 198 -7.86 5.59 0.38
N LEU A 199 -7.28 6.78 0.17
CA LEU A 199 -7.22 7.42 -1.14
C LEU A 199 -6.26 6.70 -2.11
N SER A 200 -5.11 6.22 -1.65
CA SER A 200 -4.23 5.37 -2.49
C SER A 200 -4.83 4.00 -2.83
N GLY A 201 -5.87 3.58 -2.11
CA GLY A 201 -6.68 2.40 -2.43
C GLY A 201 -7.65 2.59 -3.61
N LEU A 202 -7.97 3.83 -3.99
CA LEU A 202 -8.90 4.14 -5.08
C LEU A 202 -8.22 3.98 -6.46
N LYS A 203 -8.92 3.38 -7.42
CA LYS A 203 -8.38 3.00 -8.72
C LYS A 203 -8.12 4.20 -9.62
N ASN A 204 -9.02 5.19 -9.61
CA ASN A 204 -8.81 6.49 -10.25
C ASN A 204 -7.51 7.15 -9.77
N LEU A 205 -7.19 7.04 -8.48
CA LEU A 205 -6.00 7.65 -7.85
C LEU A 205 -4.71 6.83 -7.98
N GLN A 206 -4.77 5.55 -8.38
CA GLN A 206 -3.58 4.74 -8.70
C GLN A 206 -2.92 5.09 -10.05
N THR A 207 -3.63 5.83 -10.91
CA THR A 207 -3.13 6.34 -12.18
C THR A 207 -1.95 7.31 -12.00
N VAL A 208 -1.25 7.68 -13.09
CA VAL A 208 -0.15 8.67 -13.02
C VAL A 208 -0.67 10.03 -12.55
N SER A 209 -1.78 10.52 -13.12
CA SER A 209 -2.41 11.77 -12.71
C SER A 209 -2.99 11.68 -11.28
N GLY A 210 -3.61 10.56 -10.94
CA GLY A 210 -4.12 10.28 -9.60
C GLY A 210 -3.03 10.37 -8.52
N ARG A 211 -1.88 9.70 -8.75
CA ARG A 211 -0.75 9.77 -7.82
C ARG A 211 -0.09 11.15 -7.78
N GLN A 212 -0.13 11.92 -8.87
CA GLN A 212 0.30 13.33 -8.84
C GLN A 212 -0.61 14.19 -7.95
N GLN A 213 -1.94 14.00 -8.03
CA GLN A 213 -2.88 14.67 -7.13
C GLN A 213 -2.67 14.28 -5.66
N LEU A 214 -2.41 13.00 -5.38
CA LEU A 214 -2.05 12.55 -4.04
C LEU A 214 -0.74 13.17 -3.55
N VAL A 215 0.32 13.20 -4.37
CA VAL A 215 1.60 13.86 -4.02
C VAL A 215 1.40 15.36 -3.74
N GLN A 216 0.49 16.03 -4.47
CA GLN A 216 0.15 17.43 -4.23
C GLN A 216 -0.53 17.62 -2.86
N LEU A 217 -1.51 16.78 -2.50
CA LEU A 217 -2.13 16.82 -1.17
C LEU A 217 -1.11 16.57 -0.05
N VAL A 218 -0.17 15.63 -0.22
CA VAL A 218 0.89 15.41 0.77
C VAL A 218 1.83 16.61 0.88
N ALA A 219 2.10 17.31 -0.23
CA ALA A 219 2.94 18.52 -0.21
C ALA A 219 2.23 19.72 0.44
N GLU A 220 0.90 19.80 0.33
CA GLU A 220 0.05 20.75 1.04
C GLU A 220 0.08 20.46 2.55
N GLN A 221 -0.18 19.22 2.98
CA GLN A 221 -0.13 18.81 4.39
C GLN A 221 1.27 18.95 5.03
N ALA A 222 2.33 18.76 4.25
CA ALA A 222 3.71 18.91 4.71
C ALA A 222 4.15 20.38 4.83
N PHE A 223 3.33 21.34 4.39
CA PHE A 223 3.63 22.78 4.37
C PHE A 223 4.99 23.12 3.74
N LEU A 224 5.31 22.53 2.57
CA LEU A 224 6.63 22.69 1.92
C LEU A 224 7.00 24.12 1.48
N GLU A 225 6.09 25.08 1.62
CA GLU A 225 6.33 26.51 1.37
C GLU A 225 6.73 27.29 2.65
N GLN A 226 6.72 26.65 3.82
CA GLN A 226 7.12 27.23 5.11
C GLN A 226 8.55 26.81 5.48
N HIS A 227 9.26 27.61 6.27
CA HIS A 227 10.57 27.21 6.78
C HIS A 227 10.45 26.12 7.85
N LEU A 228 11.27 25.07 7.77
CA LEU A 228 11.42 24.08 8.84
C LEU A 228 11.97 24.75 10.11
N ASN A 229 11.27 24.62 11.22
CA ASN A 229 11.76 24.96 12.55
C ASN A 229 12.39 23.69 13.18
N PRO A 230 13.73 23.58 13.30
CA PRO A 230 14.36 22.36 13.80
C PRO A 230 14.25 22.15 15.31
N ALA A 231 13.89 23.20 16.07
CA ALA A 231 13.65 23.12 17.50
C ALA A 231 12.23 22.63 17.86
N ASP A 232 11.34 22.56 16.87
CA ASP A 232 9.95 22.13 17.00
C ASP A 232 9.81 20.69 16.48
N ALA A 233 9.69 19.76 17.44
CA ALA A 233 9.56 18.33 17.15
C ALA A 233 8.32 18.01 16.30
N ASP A 234 7.20 18.71 16.51
CA ASP A 234 5.95 18.47 15.79
C ASP A 234 6.10 18.85 14.31
N SER A 235 6.84 19.93 14.01
CA SER A 235 7.14 20.33 12.63
C SER A 235 8.04 19.30 11.91
N VAL A 236 9.01 18.71 12.61
CA VAL A 236 9.88 17.66 12.09
C VAL A 236 9.10 16.35 11.88
N ASP A 237 8.32 15.92 12.86
CA ASP A 237 7.53 14.68 12.76
C ASP A 237 6.44 14.78 11.69
N ARG A 238 5.77 15.94 11.56
CA ARG A 238 4.85 16.24 10.45
C ARG A 238 5.53 16.10 9.09
N LEU A 239 6.71 16.70 8.91
CA LEU A 239 7.47 16.59 7.65
C LEU A 239 7.79 15.13 7.31
N LEU A 240 8.28 14.37 8.28
CA LEU A 240 8.65 12.96 8.10
C LEU A 240 7.43 12.07 7.85
N GLN A 241 6.36 12.23 8.62
CA GLN A 241 5.12 11.45 8.49
C GLN A 241 4.44 11.71 7.15
N CYS A 242 4.36 12.98 6.72
CA CYS A 242 3.84 13.34 5.39
C CYS A 242 4.73 12.76 4.30
N THR A 243 6.05 12.99 4.34
CA THR A 243 6.98 12.47 3.33
C THR A 243 6.93 10.94 3.21
N ARG A 244 6.76 10.21 4.33
CA ARG A 244 6.52 8.76 4.33
C ARG A 244 5.26 8.34 3.56
N GLN A 245 4.21 9.17 3.48
CA GLN A 245 3.03 8.92 2.64
C GLN A 245 3.28 9.23 1.16
N ALA A 246 4.16 10.18 0.83
CA ALA A 246 4.51 10.51 -0.55
C ALA A 246 5.43 9.46 -1.20
N VAL A 247 6.38 8.87 -0.44
CA VAL A 247 7.39 7.93 -0.96
C VAL A 247 6.81 6.78 -1.81
N PRO A 248 5.74 6.08 -1.41
CA PRO A 248 5.12 5.01 -2.23
C PRO A 248 4.46 5.48 -3.53
N LEU A 249 4.14 6.77 -3.65
CA LEU A 249 3.45 7.34 -4.81
C LEU A 249 4.42 7.66 -5.95
N PHE A 250 5.70 7.93 -5.63
CA PHE A 250 6.70 8.34 -6.61
C PHE A 250 7.02 7.24 -7.63
N SER A 251 7.39 7.67 -8.83
CA SER A 251 7.84 6.80 -9.92
C SER A 251 8.52 7.64 -11.01
N LYS A 252 9.03 7.00 -12.07
CA LYS A 252 9.59 7.71 -13.24
C LYS A 252 8.69 8.80 -13.87
N ASN A 253 7.37 8.75 -13.62
CA ASN A 253 6.38 9.70 -14.14
C ASN A 253 5.68 10.53 -13.02
N VAL A 254 6.04 10.33 -11.75
CA VAL A 254 5.44 11.00 -10.59
C VAL A 254 6.59 11.41 -9.68
N HIS A 255 6.99 12.67 -9.76
CA HIS A 255 8.29 13.12 -9.30
C HIS A 255 8.30 13.63 -7.85
N SER A 256 9.46 13.50 -7.22
CA SER A 256 9.72 13.93 -5.83
C SER A 256 10.32 15.34 -5.71
N THR A 257 10.42 16.09 -6.82
CA THR A 257 11.23 17.32 -6.93
C THR A 257 11.01 18.34 -5.82
N ARG A 258 9.75 18.63 -5.44
CA ARG A 258 9.43 19.59 -4.35
C ARG A 258 9.98 19.12 -3.01
N PHE A 259 9.77 17.85 -2.65
CA PHE A 259 10.28 17.25 -1.42
C PHE A 259 11.82 17.18 -1.40
N VAL A 260 12.46 16.75 -2.49
CA VAL A 260 13.93 16.71 -2.58
C VAL A 260 14.52 18.12 -2.45
N THR A 261 13.92 19.11 -3.11
CA THR A 261 14.32 20.53 -2.98
C THR A 261 14.21 20.97 -1.53
N TYR A 262 13.04 20.78 -0.90
CA TYR A 262 12.80 21.15 0.49
C TYR A 262 13.80 20.50 1.46
N PHE A 263 14.07 19.20 1.31
CA PHE A 263 15.04 18.50 2.14
C PHE A 263 16.47 19.05 1.94
N CYS A 264 16.88 19.33 0.71
CA CYS A 264 18.18 19.94 0.43
C CYS A 264 18.29 21.39 0.95
N GLU A 265 17.22 22.19 0.90
CA GLU A 265 17.26 23.60 1.28
C GLU A 265 16.99 23.86 2.77
N HIS A 266 16.21 23.02 3.44
CA HIS A 266 15.74 23.25 4.82
C HIS A 266 16.06 22.12 5.80
N ALA A 267 16.10 20.86 5.38
CA ALA A 267 16.39 19.75 6.29
C ALA A 267 17.90 19.49 6.46
N LEU A 268 18.67 19.40 5.37
CA LEU A 268 20.12 19.14 5.42
C LEU A 268 20.93 20.19 6.19
N PRO A 269 20.70 21.52 6.03
CA PRO A 269 21.46 22.52 6.77
C PRO A 269 21.22 22.45 8.28
N ASN A 270 20.03 22.02 8.69
CA ASN A 270 19.63 21.93 10.10
C ASN A 270 19.82 20.53 10.70
N LEU A 271 20.34 19.55 9.94
CA LEU A 271 20.33 18.12 10.29
C LEU A 271 20.88 17.84 11.70
N SER A 272 21.98 18.48 12.08
CA SER A 272 22.63 18.30 13.40
C SER A 272 21.83 18.85 14.58
N THR A 273 20.87 19.74 14.32
CA THR A 273 20.01 20.38 15.34
C THR A 273 18.67 19.65 15.54
N LEU A 274 18.34 18.69 14.66
CA LEU A 274 17.10 17.93 14.77
C LEU A 274 17.14 17.01 15.99
N THR A 275 16.06 17.04 16.76
CA THR A 275 15.84 16.19 17.94
C THR A 275 14.59 15.34 17.76
N SER A 276 14.45 14.29 18.56
CA SER A 276 13.29 13.41 18.58
C SER A 276 12.96 13.05 20.03
N PRO A 277 11.68 13.09 20.45
CA PRO A 277 11.28 12.62 21.78
C PRO A 277 11.35 11.09 21.91
N VAL A 278 11.40 10.36 20.78
CA VAL A 278 11.53 8.90 20.76
C VAL A 278 12.98 8.51 21.08
N ALA A 279 13.18 7.87 22.24
CA ALA A 279 14.47 7.33 22.65
C ALA A 279 15.00 6.29 21.62
N GLU A 280 16.33 6.25 21.46
CA GLU A 280 17.05 5.38 20.52
C GLU A 280 16.78 5.61 19.01
N LEU A 281 15.85 6.51 18.64
CA LEU A 281 15.60 6.85 17.24
C LEU A 281 16.62 7.87 16.71
N ASP A 282 17.44 7.45 15.75
CA ASP A 282 18.29 8.36 14.98
C ASP A 282 17.46 9.14 13.93
N ILE A 283 16.94 10.29 14.37
CA ILE A 283 16.12 11.20 13.57
C ILE A 283 16.86 11.74 12.33
N GLN A 284 18.17 11.95 12.44
CA GLN A 284 19.00 12.46 11.35
C GLN A 284 19.13 11.41 10.24
N LEU A 285 19.36 10.15 10.63
CA LEU A 285 19.37 9.03 9.70
C LEU A 285 18.00 8.80 9.05
N GLU A 286 16.88 9.02 9.75
CA GLU A 286 15.54 8.93 9.16
C GLU A 286 15.29 10.01 8.08
N VAL A 287 15.71 11.26 8.32
CA VAL A 287 15.70 12.34 7.31
C VAL A 287 16.52 11.94 6.08
N LEU A 288 17.75 11.44 6.31
CA LEU A 288 18.65 11.04 5.23
C LEU A 288 18.12 9.84 4.43
N LYS A 289 17.50 8.85 5.08
CA LYS A 289 16.85 7.72 4.40
C LYS A 289 15.73 8.19 3.47
N LEU A 290 14.86 9.10 3.92
CA LEU A 290 13.78 9.63 3.08
C LEU A 290 14.34 10.40 1.89
N LEU A 291 15.34 11.26 2.09
CA LEU A 291 16.01 11.96 0.97
C LEU A 291 16.61 10.96 -0.03
N ALA A 292 17.29 9.91 0.44
CA ALA A 292 17.84 8.86 -0.41
C ALA A 292 16.74 8.14 -1.19
N GLU A 293 15.62 7.75 -0.56
CA GLU A 293 14.49 7.08 -1.24
C GLU A 293 13.79 7.96 -2.28
N MET A 294 13.73 9.27 -2.05
CA MET A 294 13.11 10.22 -2.97
C MET A 294 14.01 10.57 -4.16
N SER A 295 15.34 10.58 -3.97
CA SER A 295 16.31 11.06 -4.97
C SER A 295 16.22 10.43 -6.37
N PRO A 296 15.93 9.12 -6.58
CA PRO A 296 15.84 8.53 -7.93
C PRO A 296 14.63 9.03 -8.73
N PHE A 297 13.63 9.59 -8.04
CA PHE A 297 12.38 10.07 -8.63
C PHE A 297 12.37 11.60 -8.80
N CYS A 298 13.50 12.28 -8.60
CA CYS A 298 13.61 13.70 -8.88
C CYS A 298 13.34 13.95 -10.37
N GLY A 299 12.39 14.83 -10.68
CA GLY A 299 12.13 15.33 -12.02
C GLY A 299 13.19 16.36 -12.43
N ASP A 300 12.82 17.26 -13.33
CA ASP A 300 13.66 18.42 -13.62
C ASP A 300 13.56 19.41 -12.45
N MET A 301 14.70 19.97 -12.04
CA MET A 301 14.85 20.77 -10.82
C MET A 301 15.54 22.08 -11.18
N GLU A 302 14.86 23.20 -10.95
CA GLU A 302 15.37 24.54 -11.26
C GLU A 302 16.66 24.85 -10.48
N LYS A 303 16.66 24.59 -9.16
CA LYS A 303 17.81 24.79 -8.27
C LYS A 303 18.78 23.59 -8.21
N LEU A 304 18.92 22.81 -9.29
CA LEU A 304 19.67 21.55 -9.26
C LEU A 304 21.11 21.72 -8.74
N GLU A 305 21.87 22.68 -9.26
CA GLU A 305 23.26 22.90 -8.87
C GLU A 305 23.39 23.33 -7.39
N VAL A 306 22.52 24.24 -6.94
CA VAL A 306 22.48 24.71 -5.54
C VAL A 306 22.17 23.57 -4.58
N ASN A 307 21.17 22.76 -4.90
CA ASN A 307 20.74 21.63 -4.06
C ASN A 307 21.77 20.50 -4.07
N LEU A 308 22.41 20.24 -5.22
CA LEU A 308 23.51 19.29 -5.35
C LEU A 308 24.76 19.76 -4.57
N THR A 309 25.02 21.07 -4.53
CA THR A 309 26.08 21.67 -3.70
C THR A 309 25.81 21.43 -2.23
N LYS A 310 24.62 21.82 -1.72
CA LYS A 310 24.23 21.58 -0.31
C LYS A 310 24.33 20.11 0.09
N LEU A 311 23.93 19.19 -0.80
CA LEU A 311 24.03 17.75 -0.58
C LEU A 311 25.47 17.23 -0.60
N PHE A 312 26.32 17.77 -1.48
CA PHE A 312 27.73 17.45 -1.58
C PHE A 312 28.52 17.95 -0.36
N ASP A 313 28.31 19.20 0.04
CA ASP A 313 28.94 19.77 1.24
C ASP A 313 28.57 18.95 2.48
N LYS A 314 27.29 18.58 2.62
CA LYS A 314 26.83 17.71 3.72
C LYS A 314 27.43 16.30 3.66
N LEU A 315 27.70 15.76 2.47
CA LEU A 315 28.43 14.51 2.31
C LEU A 315 29.89 14.63 2.78
N LEU A 316 30.57 15.76 2.52
CA LEU A 316 31.96 15.96 2.93
C LEU A 316 32.14 16.02 4.45
N GLU A 317 31.14 16.49 5.20
CA GLU A 317 31.16 16.45 6.68
C GLU A 317 31.33 15.03 7.23
N TYR A 318 30.75 14.02 6.57
CA TYR A 318 30.84 12.60 6.97
C TYR A 318 31.93 11.81 6.21
N MET A 319 32.68 12.49 5.33
CA MET A 319 33.82 11.94 4.58
C MET A 319 35.09 12.71 4.93
N PRO A 320 35.74 12.41 6.08
CA PRO A 320 36.93 13.12 6.52
C PRO A 320 38.12 12.91 5.56
N LEU A 321 39.08 13.84 5.62
CA LEU A 321 40.40 13.65 5.03
C LEU A 321 41.15 12.52 5.76
N PRO A 322 42.14 11.87 5.11
CA PRO A 322 43.11 11.08 5.84
C PRO A 322 43.73 11.91 6.97
N PRO A 323 43.97 11.32 8.16
CA PRO A 323 44.86 11.93 9.15
C PRO A 323 46.20 12.27 8.51
N GLU A 324 46.80 13.39 8.91
CA GLU A 324 48.17 13.71 8.53
C GLU A 324 49.09 12.62 9.11
N GLU A 325 49.97 12.07 8.27
CA GLU A 325 50.95 11.10 8.73
C GLU A 325 51.96 11.83 9.63
N ALA A 326 51.98 11.51 10.92
CA ALA A 326 52.96 12.04 11.84
C ALA A 326 54.37 11.63 11.34
N GLU A 327 55.15 12.60 10.86
CA GLU A 327 56.47 12.35 10.24
C GLU A 327 57.48 11.69 11.19
N ASN A 328 57.19 11.67 12.49
CA ASN A 328 57.87 10.87 13.49
C ASN A 328 56.87 9.88 14.08
N GLY A 329 57.25 8.60 14.17
CA GLY A 329 56.36 7.47 14.52
C GLY A 329 55.85 7.40 15.98
N GLU A 330 55.64 8.55 16.61
CA GLU A 330 54.81 8.65 17.81
C GLU A 330 53.34 8.74 17.35
N ASN A 331 52.50 7.81 17.82
CA ASN A 331 51.06 7.90 17.64
C ASN A 331 50.55 9.17 18.35
N SER A 332 50.40 10.27 17.62
CA SER A 332 49.55 11.38 18.04
C SER A 332 48.16 10.82 18.32
N GLY A 333 47.69 10.92 19.56
CA GLY A 333 46.49 10.25 20.07
C GLY A 333 45.14 10.77 19.52
N SER A 334 45.09 11.21 18.27
CA SER A 334 43.84 11.43 17.55
C SER A 334 43.15 10.08 17.35
N GLU A 335 42.03 9.85 18.04
CA GLU A 335 41.17 8.70 17.78
C GLU A 335 40.83 8.64 16.27
N GLU A 336 40.95 7.46 15.65
CA GLU A 336 40.53 7.29 14.25
C GLU A 336 39.05 7.73 14.11
N PRO A 337 38.72 8.62 13.16
CA PRO A 337 37.37 9.17 13.06
C PRO A 337 36.35 8.06 12.78
N LYS A 338 35.38 7.89 13.69
CA LYS A 338 34.33 6.87 13.59
C LYS A 338 33.44 7.12 12.37
N LEU A 339 33.70 6.38 11.29
CA LEU A 339 32.99 6.52 10.01
C LEU A 339 31.51 6.13 10.13
N GLN A 340 30.62 7.09 9.86
CA GLN A 340 29.17 6.89 9.89
C GLN A 340 28.65 6.31 8.56
N PHE A 341 28.88 5.02 8.34
CA PHE A 341 28.54 4.34 7.08
C PHE A 341 27.06 4.49 6.66
N SER A 342 26.11 4.45 7.60
CA SER A 342 24.67 4.59 7.29
C SER A 342 24.32 5.98 6.72
N TYR A 343 24.93 7.04 7.25
CA TYR A 343 24.74 8.41 6.77
C TYR A 343 25.35 8.58 5.37
N VAL A 344 26.57 8.06 5.19
CA VAL A 344 27.27 8.11 3.91
C VAL A 344 26.58 7.27 2.83
N GLU A 345 25.94 6.14 3.14
CA GLU A 345 25.09 5.43 2.16
C GLU A 345 23.99 6.36 1.63
N CYS A 346 23.26 7.03 2.52
CA CYS A 346 22.15 7.89 2.15
C CYS A 346 22.60 9.10 1.32
N LEU A 347 23.61 9.83 1.81
CA LEU A 347 24.13 11.05 1.19
C LEU A 347 24.82 10.74 -0.16
N LEU A 348 25.66 9.70 -0.22
CA LEU A 348 26.36 9.32 -1.45
C LEU A 348 25.38 8.76 -2.50
N PHE A 349 24.34 8.04 -2.08
CA PHE A 349 23.28 7.59 -2.99
C PHE A 349 22.50 8.78 -3.56
N GLY A 350 22.04 9.70 -2.70
CA GLY A 350 21.35 10.92 -3.14
C GLY A 350 22.21 11.76 -4.09
N PHE A 351 23.48 11.95 -3.76
CA PHE A 351 24.44 12.67 -4.61
C PHE A 351 24.65 11.96 -5.96
N HIS A 352 24.70 10.62 -5.98
CA HIS A 352 24.80 9.84 -7.22
C HIS A 352 23.54 9.98 -8.10
N GLN A 353 22.34 9.95 -7.51
CA GLN A 353 21.09 10.11 -8.26
C GLN A 353 20.93 11.52 -8.85
N LEU A 354 21.25 12.56 -8.08
CA LEU A 354 21.13 13.96 -8.55
C LEU A 354 22.30 14.35 -9.47
N GLY A 355 23.54 13.95 -9.15
CA GLY A 355 24.73 14.20 -9.97
C GLY A 355 24.64 13.60 -11.37
N LYS A 356 23.89 12.52 -11.55
CA LYS A 356 23.55 11.97 -12.87
C LYS A 356 22.85 12.98 -13.80
N LYS A 357 22.14 13.97 -13.26
CA LYS A 357 21.46 15.04 -14.01
C LYS A 357 22.38 16.23 -14.30
N LEU A 358 23.50 16.36 -13.59
CA LEU A 358 24.51 17.40 -13.80
C LEU A 358 25.93 16.80 -13.73
N PRO A 359 26.36 15.98 -14.73
CA PRO A 359 27.68 15.32 -14.70
C PRO A 359 28.86 16.30 -14.67
N ASP A 360 28.64 17.52 -15.16
CA ASP A 360 29.63 18.60 -15.20
C ASP A 360 29.96 19.16 -13.81
N PHE A 361 29.11 18.91 -12.79
CA PHE A 361 29.29 19.38 -11.40
C PHE A 361 30.67 19.03 -10.80
N LEU A 362 31.20 17.85 -11.14
CA LEU A 362 32.53 17.41 -10.71
C LEU A 362 33.62 17.60 -11.77
N THR A 363 33.27 17.87 -13.03
CA THR A 363 34.22 17.83 -14.16
C THR A 363 34.49 19.18 -14.83
N ASP A 364 33.73 20.22 -14.48
CA ASP A 364 34.08 21.60 -14.80
C ASP A 364 35.51 21.92 -14.28
N LYS A 365 36.28 22.63 -15.10
CA LYS A 365 37.63 23.11 -14.79
C LYS A 365 37.68 23.95 -13.53
N LEU A 366 36.62 24.71 -13.24
CA LEU A 366 36.49 25.49 -12.01
C LEU A 366 36.40 24.59 -10.75
N ASN A 367 35.95 23.35 -10.90
CA ASN A 367 35.78 22.37 -9.83
C ASN A 367 36.94 21.35 -9.75
N ALA A 368 38.07 21.59 -10.42
CA ALA A 368 39.20 20.66 -10.44
C ALA A 368 39.78 20.37 -9.04
N GLU A 369 39.85 21.39 -8.17
CA GLU A 369 40.30 21.22 -6.78
C GLU A 369 39.27 20.45 -5.94
N ARG A 370 37.97 20.75 -6.11
CA ARG A 370 36.85 20.02 -5.49
C ARG A 370 36.91 18.52 -5.82
N LEU A 371 37.14 18.15 -7.09
CA LEU A 371 37.29 16.75 -7.49
C LEU A 371 38.54 16.09 -6.90
N LYS A 372 39.64 16.84 -6.74
CA LYS A 372 40.88 16.34 -6.14
C LYS A 372 40.71 16.04 -4.65
N ASP A 373 40.17 16.98 -3.88
CA ASP A 373 39.83 16.79 -2.46
C ASP A 373 38.84 15.61 -2.28
N PHE A 374 37.78 15.57 -3.09
CA PHE A 374 36.80 14.49 -3.02
C PHE A 374 37.40 13.12 -3.31
N LYS A 375 38.32 12.99 -4.28
CA LYS A 375 39.04 11.74 -4.55
C LYS A 375 39.91 11.28 -3.38
N ILE A 376 40.55 12.20 -2.65
CA ILE A 376 41.33 11.89 -1.45
C ILE A 376 40.42 11.34 -0.34
N ARG A 377 39.26 11.98 -0.09
CA ARG A 377 38.25 11.53 0.87
C ARG A 377 37.64 10.17 0.50
N LEU A 378 37.28 9.98 -0.77
CA LEU A 378 36.82 8.70 -1.32
C LEU A 378 37.86 7.59 -1.09
N GLN A 379 39.15 7.87 -1.28
CA GLN A 379 40.23 6.90 -1.09
C GLN A 379 40.44 6.56 0.39
N TYR A 380 40.34 7.54 1.30
CA TYR A 380 40.37 7.28 2.74
C TYR A 380 39.18 6.43 3.19
N PHE A 381 37.96 6.84 2.81
CA PHE A 381 36.74 6.12 3.17
C PHE A 381 36.71 4.69 2.60
N ALA A 382 37.24 4.49 1.38
CA ALA A 382 37.40 3.16 0.79
C ALA A 382 38.37 2.25 1.58
N ARG A 383 39.41 2.80 2.23
CA ARG A 383 40.28 2.03 3.15
C ARG A 383 39.48 1.59 4.38
N GLY A 384 38.76 2.51 5.02
CA GLY A 384 37.89 2.20 6.18
C GLY A 384 36.82 1.14 5.87
N LEU A 385 36.16 1.25 4.71
CA LEU A 385 35.20 0.24 4.22
C LEU A 385 35.83 -1.16 4.13
N GLN A 386 37.06 -1.29 3.61
CA GLN A 386 37.71 -2.60 3.49
C GLN A 386 37.99 -3.24 4.86
N VAL A 387 38.42 -2.45 5.85
CA VAL A 387 38.64 -2.93 7.22
C VAL A 387 37.32 -3.40 7.83
N TYR A 388 36.28 -2.57 7.77
CA TYR A 388 34.98 -2.90 8.37
C TYR A 388 34.29 -4.08 7.68
N ILE A 389 34.36 -4.19 6.34
CA ILE A 389 33.87 -5.37 5.59
C ILE A 389 34.59 -6.65 6.03
N ARG A 390 35.91 -6.62 6.28
CA ARG A 390 36.66 -7.80 6.77
C ARG A 390 36.17 -8.22 8.15
N GLN A 391 36.01 -7.26 9.07
CA GLN A 391 35.50 -7.50 10.43
C GLN A 391 34.08 -8.10 10.40
N LEU A 392 33.17 -7.52 9.62
CA LEU A 392 31.80 -8.00 9.45
C LEU A 392 31.74 -9.42 8.86
N ARG A 393 32.55 -9.70 7.84
CA ARG A 393 32.62 -11.05 7.23
C ARG A 393 33.17 -12.09 8.20
N ALA A 394 34.23 -11.77 8.94
CA ALA A 394 34.77 -12.66 9.97
C ALA A 394 33.73 -12.93 11.07
N ALA A 395 33.03 -11.90 11.55
CA ALA A 395 32.00 -12.03 12.58
C ALA A 395 30.73 -12.79 12.12
N LEU A 396 30.54 -12.98 10.81
CA LEU A 396 29.42 -13.73 10.21
C LEU A 396 29.85 -15.08 9.61
N GLN A 397 31.14 -15.40 9.58
CA GLN A 397 31.66 -16.64 9.01
C GLN A 397 31.11 -17.86 9.77
N GLY A 398 30.66 -18.87 9.04
CA GLY A 398 30.06 -20.09 9.60
C GLY A 398 28.65 -19.94 10.18
N LYS A 399 28.09 -18.73 10.28
CA LYS A 399 26.72 -18.52 10.76
C LYS A 399 25.72 -18.77 9.62
N THR A 400 24.75 -19.66 9.84
CA THR A 400 23.72 -20.02 8.85
C THR A 400 22.33 -20.09 9.46
N GLY A 401 21.29 -19.97 8.62
CA GLY A 401 19.90 -20.22 9.02
C GLY A 401 19.44 -19.35 10.19
N VAL A 402 19.08 -19.98 11.31
CA VAL A 402 18.60 -19.30 12.52
C VAL A 402 19.66 -18.39 13.14
N ALA A 403 20.96 -18.73 13.05
CA ALA A 403 22.03 -17.92 13.63
C ALA A 403 22.13 -16.52 12.99
N LEU A 404 21.76 -16.38 11.71
CA LEU A 404 21.70 -15.09 11.01
C LEU A 404 20.46 -14.26 11.36
N LYS A 405 19.50 -14.81 12.11
CA LYS A 405 18.25 -14.13 12.50
C LYS A 405 18.30 -13.46 13.88
N THR A 406 19.37 -13.63 14.65
CA THR A 406 19.56 -12.85 15.89
C THR A 406 19.74 -11.37 15.54
N ASP A 407 19.29 -10.46 16.39
CA ASP A 407 19.24 -9.03 16.06
C ASP A 407 20.65 -8.44 15.84
N GLU A 408 21.63 -8.87 16.64
CA GLU A 408 23.06 -8.58 16.41
C GLU A 408 23.54 -8.98 15.00
N ASN A 409 23.18 -10.18 14.53
CA ASN A 409 23.60 -10.64 13.20
C ASN A 409 22.76 -10.01 12.07
N LYS A 410 21.49 -9.64 12.31
CA LYS A 410 20.70 -8.82 11.38
C LYS A 410 21.39 -7.48 11.14
N ILE A 411 21.82 -6.79 12.20
CA ILE A 411 22.55 -5.51 12.10
C ILE A 411 23.83 -5.69 11.28
N LYS A 412 24.63 -6.73 11.55
CA LYS A 412 25.86 -7.02 10.77
C LYS A 412 25.59 -7.35 9.30
N VAL A 413 24.48 -8.03 8.99
CA VAL A 413 24.05 -8.31 7.60
C VAL A 413 23.59 -7.03 6.88
N VAL A 414 22.88 -6.13 7.57
CA VAL A 414 22.53 -4.81 7.03
C VAL A 414 23.80 -3.96 6.82
N ALA A 415 24.73 -3.93 7.77
CA ALA A 415 26.01 -3.24 7.64
C ALA A 415 26.84 -3.77 6.45
N LEU A 416 26.78 -5.06 6.12
CA LEU A 416 27.37 -5.59 4.88
C LEU A 416 26.68 -5.05 3.62
N LYS A 417 25.37 -4.80 3.62
CA LYS A 417 24.71 -4.14 2.48
C LYS A 417 25.15 -2.69 2.36
N ILE A 418 25.08 -1.91 3.45
CA ILE A 418 25.51 -0.51 3.54
C ILE A 418 26.91 -0.37 2.92
N THR A 419 27.88 -1.12 3.44
CA THR A 419 29.29 -1.03 3.02
C THR A 419 29.52 -1.48 1.58
N ASN A 420 28.82 -2.50 1.08
CA ASN A 420 28.91 -2.90 -0.33
C ASN A 420 28.27 -1.86 -1.26
N ASN A 421 27.14 -1.25 -0.89
CA ASN A 421 26.47 -0.20 -1.67
C ASN A 421 27.38 1.02 -1.81
N ILE A 422 27.97 1.51 -0.71
CA ILE A 422 28.93 2.61 -0.75
C ILE A 422 30.14 2.26 -1.64
N ASN A 423 30.71 1.06 -1.50
CA ASN A 423 31.83 0.62 -2.34
C ASN A 423 31.50 0.59 -3.85
N VAL A 424 30.26 0.29 -4.23
CA VAL A 424 29.80 0.37 -5.63
C VAL A 424 29.70 1.82 -6.09
N LEU A 425 29.09 2.70 -5.30
CA LEU A 425 28.94 4.13 -5.62
C LEU A 425 30.31 4.86 -5.70
N ILE A 426 31.22 4.55 -4.77
CA ILE A 426 32.60 5.07 -4.76
C ILE A 426 33.35 4.66 -6.03
N LYS A 427 33.22 3.41 -6.51
CA LYS A 427 33.85 2.98 -7.77
C LYS A 427 33.32 3.75 -8.97
N ASP A 428 32.01 3.98 -9.02
CA ASP A 428 31.36 4.79 -10.06
C ASP A 428 31.99 6.21 -10.10
N LEU A 429 32.15 6.85 -8.95
CA LEU A 429 32.73 8.19 -8.82
C LEU A 429 34.26 8.27 -9.02
N PHE A 430 34.98 7.15 -8.94
CA PHE A 430 36.42 7.09 -9.23
C PHE A 430 36.78 7.06 -10.72
N HIS A 431 35.82 6.80 -11.60
CA HIS A 431 36.06 6.89 -13.04
C HIS A 431 36.49 8.31 -13.45
N ASN A 432 37.16 8.41 -14.60
CA ASN A 432 37.57 9.69 -15.17
C ASN A 432 37.05 9.80 -16.62
N PRO A 433 35.95 10.55 -16.88
CA PRO A 433 35.11 11.28 -15.91
C PRO A 433 34.29 10.33 -15.00
N PRO A 434 33.72 10.84 -13.88
CA PRO A 434 32.86 10.06 -12.98
C PRO A 434 31.68 9.38 -13.69
N SER A 435 31.31 8.19 -13.23
CA SER A 435 30.22 7.36 -13.74
C SER A 435 29.00 7.41 -12.82
N TYR A 436 27.80 7.41 -13.42
CA TYR A 436 26.50 7.36 -12.74
C TYR A 436 25.64 6.21 -13.28
N LYS A 437 26.26 5.05 -13.52
CA LYS A 437 25.66 3.89 -14.22
C LYS A 437 25.28 2.76 -13.27
N SER A 438 25.98 2.62 -12.15
CA SER A 438 25.70 1.58 -11.18
C SER A 438 24.34 1.81 -10.51
N THR A 439 23.60 0.73 -10.25
CA THR A 439 22.32 0.77 -9.53
C THR A 439 22.44 -0.10 -8.29
N VAL A 440 22.11 0.45 -7.13
CA VAL A 440 22.12 -0.24 -5.84
C VAL A 440 20.74 -0.20 -5.21
N THR A 441 20.37 -1.26 -4.49
CA THR A 441 19.18 -1.25 -3.62
C THR A 441 19.61 -0.78 -2.23
N LEU A 442 19.06 0.34 -1.77
CA LEU A 442 19.26 0.90 -0.44
C LEU A 442 19.15 -0.19 0.64
N SER A 443 20.07 -0.21 1.61
CA SER A 443 20.28 -1.36 2.50
C SER A 443 19.03 -1.80 3.30
N TRP A 444 18.15 -0.86 3.65
CA TRP A 444 16.88 -1.06 4.36
C TRP A 444 15.68 -1.41 3.45
N LYS A 445 15.82 -1.35 2.12
CA LYS A 445 14.77 -1.72 1.16
C LYS A 445 14.88 -3.20 0.75
N PRO A 446 13.76 -3.86 0.41
CA PRO A 446 13.79 -5.22 -0.11
C PRO A 446 14.42 -5.25 -1.50
N VAL A 447 15.21 -6.29 -1.78
CA VAL A 447 15.73 -6.54 -3.13
C VAL A 447 14.56 -6.98 -4.02
N GLN A 448 14.08 -6.08 -4.86
CA GLN A 448 13.11 -6.41 -5.89
C GLN A 448 13.79 -7.38 -6.88
N LYS A 449 13.28 -8.61 -6.98
CA LYS A 449 13.65 -9.49 -8.09
C LYS A 449 13.09 -8.87 -9.36
N ALA A 450 13.97 -8.41 -10.25
CA ALA A 450 13.55 -7.99 -11.58
C ALA A 450 12.98 -9.19 -12.34
N GLU A 451 11.69 -9.17 -12.64
CA GLU A 451 11.13 -10.05 -13.66
C GLU A 451 11.72 -9.62 -15.02
N ALA A 452 12.49 -10.51 -15.62
CA ALA A 452 13.19 -10.22 -16.87
C ALA A 452 12.19 -10.13 -18.03
N ALA A 453 11.87 -8.90 -18.46
CA ALA A 453 11.17 -8.66 -19.70
C ALA A 453 12.06 -9.04 -20.90
N GLY A 454 11.66 -10.04 -21.70
CA GLY A 454 12.35 -10.40 -22.94
C GLY A 454 12.23 -11.87 -23.33
N GLN A 455 11.15 -12.23 -24.03
CA GLN A 455 10.95 -13.57 -24.56
C GLN A 455 12.00 -13.95 -25.63
N LYS A 456 12.38 -15.23 -25.66
CA LYS A 456 12.49 -15.97 -26.94
C LYS A 456 11.55 -17.16 -26.91
N ARG A 457 10.67 -17.23 -27.92
CA ARG A 457 9.80 -18.38 -28.18
C ARG A 457 10.63 -19.57 -28.69
N SER A 458 10.24 -20.78 -28.30
CA SER A 458 10.43 -21.97 -29.13
C SER A 458 9.20 -22.89 -28.95
N THR A 459 8.44 -23.09 -30.03
CA THR A 459 7.25 -23.95 -30.10
C THR A 459 7.47 -25.09 -31.09
N SER A 460 7.41 -26.33 -30.61
CA SER A 460 7.15 -27.60 -31.35
C SER A 460 7.48 -28.75 -30.38
N GLU A 461 6.52 -29.41 -29.74
CA GLU A 461 5.65 -30.50 -30.26
C GLU A 461 6.28 -31.91 -30.20
N ASP A 462 5.43 -32.86 -29.78
CA ASP A 462 5.64 -34.25 -29.40
C ASP A 462 6.39 -35.17 -30.40
N THR A 463 6.99 -36.26 -29.89
CA THR A 463 6.46 -37.64 -30.11
C THR A 463 7.22 -38.77 -29.40
N THR A 464 6.49 -39.49 -28.53
CA THR A 464 6.44 -40.97 -28.33
C THR A 464 7.67 -41.89 -28.23
N SER A 465 7.51 -42.86 -27.31
CA SER A 465 7.92 -44.30 -27.38
C SER A 465 9.05 -44.79 -26.46
N SER A 466 9.09 -46.12 -26.26
CA SER A 466 9.43 -46.74 -24.97
C SER A 466 10.37 -47.96 -25.02
N SER A 467 11.37 -47.98 -24.12
CA SER A 467 12.00 -49.18 -23.50
C SER A 467 12.81 -50.15 -24.39
N PRO A 468 13.65 -51.06 -23.83
CA PRO A 468 14.31 -51.11 -22.51
C PRO A 468 15.85 -51.34 -22.55
N SER A 469 16.44 -51.56 -21.37
CA SER A 469 17.86 -51.52 -20.97
C SER A 469 18.78 -52.72 -21.31
N LYS A 470 20.10 -52.50 -21.19
CA LYS A 470 21.11 -53.53 -20.85
C LYS A 470 22.07 -53.07 -19.73
N LYS A 471 22.32 -53.96 -18.76
CA LYS A 471 23.34 -53.94 -17.66
C LYS A 471 24.61 -54.73 -18.11
N PRO A 472 25.66 -55.00 -17.30
CA PRO A 472 26.01 -54.62 -15.90
C PRO A 472 27.25 -53.67 -15.86
N ALA A 473 28.07 -53.47 -14.81
CA ALA A 473 28.25 -53.98 -13.43
C ALA A 473 28.73 -52.80 -12.51
N LEU A 474 29.24 -52.88 -11.26
CA LEU A 474 29.66 -53.91 -10.28
C LEU A 474 29.09 -53.57 -8.88
N LEU A 475 29.09 -54.54 -7.97
CA LEU A 475 28.60 -54.53 -6.58
C LEU A 475 29.79 -54.85 -5.61
N PRO A 476 29.65 -54.97 -4.26
CA PRO A 476 28.50 -54.72 -3.36
C PRO A 476 28.79 -54.02 -1.97
N LYS A 477 27.70 -53.58 -1.30
CA LYS A 477 27.43 -53.60 0.18
C LYS A 477 28.23 -52.63 1.09
N ARG A 478 27.71 -52.05 2.19
CA ARG A 478 26.59 -52.28 3.15
C ARG A 478 26.10 -50.90 3.68
N ASP A 479 24.97 -50.67 4.38
CA ASP A 479 23.87 -51.51 4.93
C ASP A 479 22.56 -50.68 5.13
N ALA A 480 21.41 -51.37 5.30
CA ALA A 480 20.16 -51.04 6.06
C ALA A 480 19.70 -49.57 6.35
N ARG A 481 18.41 -49.13 6.32
CA ARG A 481 17.04 -49.73 6.31
C ARG A 481 16.02 -48.64 5.85
N GLN A 482 15.09 -48.90 4.92
CA GLN A 482 13.61 -49.07 5.11
C GLN A 482 12.82 -47.86 5.68
N ILE A 483 11.57 -47.49 5.30
CA ILE A 483 10.53 -47.98 4.35
C ILE A 483 9.58 -46.78 4.02
N TYR A 484 8.88 -46.78 2.88
CA TYR A 484 7.58 -46.09 2.72
C TYR A 484 6.60 -46.97 1.91
N ASN A 485 5.36 -47.07 2.36
CA ASN A 485 4.29 -47.84 1.70
C ASN A 485 3.35 -46.90 0.90
N PRO A 486 2.91 -47.28 -0.32
CA PRO A 486 1.91 -46.53 -1.06
C PRO A 486 0.47 -46.92 -0.65
N PRO A 487 -0.53 -46.02 -0.75
CA PRO A 487 -1.94 -46.38 -0.62
C PRO A 487 -2.45 -47.15 -1.84
N SER A 488 -3.31 -48.14 -1.58
CA SER A 488 -4.08 -48.87 -2.60
C SER A 488 -5.39 -48.14 -2.92
N GLY A 489 -5.86 -48.19 -4.18
CA GLY A 489 -7.16 -47.62 -4.59
C GLY A 489 -8.30 -48.64 -4.55
N LYS A 490 -9.51 -48.26 -5.05
CA LYS A 490 -10.56 -49.15 -5.61
C LYS A 490 -11.85 -48.40 -6.07
N TYR A 491 -12.62 -49.05 -6.95
CA TYR A 491 -14.00 -48.78 -7.45
C TYR A 491 -14.19 -47.51 -8.34
N SER A 492 -14.62 -47.54 -9.63
CA SER A 492 -15.76 -48.16 -10.37
C SER A 492 -17.09 -47.40 -10.27
N GLY A 493 -17.87 -47.11 -11.32
CA GLY A 493 -17.73 -47.28 -12.78
C GLY A 493 -19.08 -47.11 -13.53
N ASN A 494 -19.05 -46.75 -14.84
CA ASN A 494 -20.18 -46.68 -15.82
C ASN A 494 -21.32 -45.65 -15.50
N ILE A 495 -22.14 -45.11 -16.41
CA ILE A 495 -22.45 -45.28 -17.87
C ILE A 495 -22.87 -43.86 -18.38
N GLY A 496 -22.82 -43.45 -19.66
CA GLY A 496 -23.24 -44.13 -20.90
C GLY A 496 -22.96 -43.30 -22.17
N ASP A 497 -23.54 -43.75 -23.28
CA ASP A 497 -23.06 -43.57 -24.67
C ASP A 497 -24.05 -42.77 -25.54
N PHE A 498 -23.58 -42.06 -26.58
CA PHE A 498 -24.39 -41.71 -27.76
C PHE A 498 -23.59 -41.10 -28.94
N SER A 499 -23.96 -41.51 -30.15
CA SER A 499 -23.57 -40.94 -31.45
C SER A 499 -24.74 -41.15 -32.45
N TYR A 500 -24.80 -40.64 -33.68
CA TYR A 500 -23.77 -40.12 -34.61
C TYR A 500 -24.42 -39.07 -35.58
N GLU A 501 -23.83 -38.88 -36.75
CA GLU A 501 -24.36 -38.24 -37.98
C GLU A 501 -24.35 -36.70 -38.10
N GLN A 502 -24.15 -36.05 -39.26
CA GLN A 502 -23.29 -36.21 -40.46
C GLN A 502 -23.96 -35.48 -41.65
N ARG A 503 -23.39 -34.35 -42.11
CA ARG A 503 -23.56 -33.71 -43.45
C ARG A 503 -22.65 -32.46 -43.50
N GLY A 504 -22.01 -32.06 -44.60
CA GLY A 504 -21.86 -32.69 -45.90
C GLY A 504 -21.69 -31.69 -47.05
N GLY A 505 -20.48 -31.62 -47.65
CA GLY A 505 -20.19 -31.02 -48.97
C GLY A 505 -19.69 -29.56 -49.01
N PHE A 506 -19.03 -29.06 -50.06
CA PHE A 506 -17.97 -29.53 -50.99
C PHE A 506 -17.70 -28.40 -52.02
N ARG A 507 -16.52 -28.42 -52.67
CA ARG A 507 -16.01 -27.57 -53.81
C ARG A 507 -15.21 -26.35 -53.33
N GLY A 508 -13.93 -26.14 -53.68
CA GLY A 508 -13.07 -26.67 -54.77
C GLY A 508 -12.59 -25.47 -55.63
N GLY A 509 -11.39 -25.40 -56.21
CA GLY A 509 -10.21 -26.28 -56.24
C GLY A 509 -9.26 -25.86 -57.38
N ARG A 510 -8.01 -26.37 -57.40
CA ARG A 510 -6.93 -26.15 -58.41
C ARG A 510 -6.24 -24.75 -58.38
N GLY A 511 -4.92 -24.59 -58.52
CA GLY A 511 -3.80 -25.57 -58.44
C GLY A 511 -2.64 -25.32 -59.42
N ARG A 512 -1.38 -25.51 -58.96
CA ARG A 512 -0.10 -25.67 -59.71
C ARG A 512 0.33 -24.48 -60.62
N GLY A 513 1.59 -24.12 -60.81
CA GLY A 513 2.88 -24.59 -60.26
C GLY A 513 4.03 -24.43 -61.29
N TRP A 514 5.29 -24.40 -60.80
CA TRP A 514 6.58 -24.62 -61.53
C TRP A 514 7.29 -23.49 -62.33
N GLY A 515 8.64 -23.49 -62.21
CA GLY A 515 9.63 -22.87 -63.12
C GLY A 515 10.07 -21.43 -62.78
N GLY A 516 11.35 -21.03 -62.83
CA GLY A 516 12.59 -21.80 -63.01
C GLY A 516 13.77 -21.05 -63.70
N ARG A 517 14.69 -20.46 -62.91
CA ARG A 517 16.11 -20.11 -63.23
C ARG A 517 16.49 -19.14 -64.39
N GLY A 518 17.21 -18.07 -64.00
CA GLY A 518 18.45 -17.59 -64.67
C GLY A 518 18.30 -16.57 -65.81
N ASN A 519 19.32 -15.78 -66.19
CA ASN A 519 20.70 -15.56 -65.67
C ASN A 519 21.34 -14.32 -66.37
N ARG A 520 22.48 -13.81 -65.85
CA ARG A 520 23.41 -12.77 -66.41
C ARG A 520 22.92 -11.30 -66.29
N SER A 521 23.78 -10.28 -66.10
CA SER A 521 25.27 -10.24 -66.10
C SER A 521 25.87 -9.15 -65.18
N ARG A 522 27.18 -9.33 -64.92
CA ARG A 522 28.27 -8.46 -64.36
C ARG A 522 28.10 -6.93 -64.57
N GLY A 523 28.72 -6.02 -63.81
CA GLY A 523 29.77 -6.04 -62.76
C GLY A 523 30.15 -4.56 -62.43
N ARG A 524 31.26 -4.15 -61.80
CA ARG A 524 32.40 -4.78 -61.09
C ARG A 524 33.15 -3.65 -60.32
N ILE A 525 33.46 -3.85 -59.03
CA ILE A 525 34.62 -3.34 -58.22
C ILE A 525 35.13 -1.91 -58.51
N TYR A 526 35.00 -0.99 -57.55
CA TYR A 526 36.04 -0.74 -56.54
C TYR A 526 35.41 -0.37 -55.18
#